data_AF-A0A839W3R1-F1
#
_entry.id   AF-A0A839W3R1-F1
#
_cell.length_a   1.000
_cell.length_b   1.000
_cell.length_c   1.000
_cell.angle_alpha   90.00
_cell.angle_beta   90.00
_cell.angle_gamma   90.00
#
_symmetry.space_group_name_H-M   'P 1'
#
loop_
_entity.id
_entity.type
_entity.pdbx_description
1 polymer ?
#
loop_
_entity_poly.entity_id
_entity_poly.type
_entity_poly.pdbx_seq_one_letter_code
_entity_poly.pdbx_strand_id
1 'polypeptide(L)'
;MANKVARFAASGLIAAFFVATVADGASACSRILSNTNGKANVVARTMDLYRSDAAKMVVYPRGLERVSNTGDGKSFNWASKLESVAITSFGSATSDGMNEKGLVANLLYLGDTRYEPRDGRPGLSNLLWAQYVLDNFASVKEAVEGLKNVQIVP
;
A
#
# COMPACT_ATOMS: atom_id res chain seq x y z
N MET A 1 24.29 -49.42 26.08
CA MET A 1 23.42 -49.20 24.89
C MET A 1 22.36 -48.12 25.12
N ALA A 2 21.67 -48.11 26.28
CA ALA A 2 20.64 -47.12 26.63
C ALA A 2 21.05 -45.63 26.51
N ASN A 3 22.31 -45.30 26.85
CA ASN A 3 22.80 -43.92 26.81
C ASN A 3 23.02 -43.34 25.39
N LYS A 4 23.15 -44.21 24.37
CA LYS A 4 23.22 -43.78 22.96
C LYS A 4 21.83 -43.52 22.40
N VAL A 5 20.84 -44.34 22.78
CA VAL A 5 19.43 -44.20 22.37
C VAL A 5 18.81 -42.91 22.93
N ALA A 6 19.09 -42.57 24.20
CA ALA A 6 18.63 -41.31 24.81
C ALA A 6 19.22 -40.05 24.14
N ARG A 7 20.48 -40.13 23.69
CA ARG A 7 21.14 -39.04 22.94
C ARG A 7 20.59 -38.88 21.51
N PHE A 8 20.26 -39.99 20.83
CA PHE A 8 19.59 -39.94 19.53
C PHE A 8 18.15 -39.41 19.64
N ALA A 9 17.43 -39.77 20.71
CA ALA A 9 16.08 -39.26 20.97
C ALA A 9 16.08 -37.75 21.27
N ALA A 10 17.03 -37.25 22.08
CA ALA A 10 17.15 -35.82 22.39
C ALA A 10 17.53 -34.98 21.15
N SER A 11 18.44 -35.47 20.30
CA SER A 11 18.80 -34.80 19.04
C SER A 11 17.66 -34.81 18.01
N GLY A 12 16.84 -35.87 17.99
CA GLY A 12 15.65 -35.96 17.14
C GLY A 12 14.55 -34.98 17.55
N LEU A 13 14.36 -34.76 18.86
CA LEU A 13 13.39 -33.77 19.37
C LEU A 13 13.80 -32.32 19.09
N ILE A 14 15.09 -31.99 19.15
CA ILE A 14 15.60 -30.64 18.80
C ILE A 14 15.47 -30.38 17.29
N ALA A 15 15.74 -31.39 16.45
CA ALA A 15 15.53 -31.29 15.01
C ALA A 15 14.05 -31.16 14.63
N ALA A 16 13.15 -31.88 15.33
CA ALA A 16 11.70 -31.76 15.12
C ALA A 16 11.14 -30.39 15.53
N PHE A 17 11.72 -29.75 16.55
CA PHE A 17 11.31 -28.40 16.96
C PHE A 17 11.76 -27.31 15.96
N PHE A 18 12.89 -27.50 15.28
CA PHE A 18 13.36 -26.59 14.23
C PHE A 18 12.59 -26.71 12.91
N VAL A 19 11.99 -27.87 12.63
CA VAL A 19 11.17 -28.08 11.42
C VAL A 19 9.75 -27.53 11.57
N ALA A 20 9.27 -27.36 12.81
CA ALA A 20 7.94 -26.81 13.09
C ALA A 20 7.84 -25.28 12.93
N THR A 21 8.96 -24.58 12.72
CA THR A 21 8.95 -23.16 12.33
C THR A 21 9.03 -23.01 10.81
N VAL A 22 8.20 -23.75 10.08
CA VAL A 22 7.79 -23.28 8.75
C VAL A 22 7.06 -21.97 9.00
N ALA A 23 7.73 -20.86 8.66
CA ALA A 23 7.11 -19.55 8.72
C ALA A 23 5.83 -19.62 7.89
N ASP A 24 4.67 -19.59 8.54
CA ASP A 24 3.45 -19.20 7.87
C ASP A 24 3.75 -17.84 7.23
N GLY A 25 3.83 -17.82 5.90
CA GLY A 25 4.08 -16.60 5.15
C GLY A 25 2.94 -15.64 5.44
N ALA A 26 3.18 -14.68 6.33
CA ALA A 26 2.25 -13.59 6.54
C ALA A 26 2.13 -12.83 5.21
N SER A 27 0.92 -12.78 4.63
CA SER A 27 0.60 -11.94 3.47
C SER A 27 0.63 -10.48 3.91
N ALA A 28 1.82 -9.90 3.99
CA ALA A 28 2.04 -8.57 4.52
C ALA A 28 2.91 -7.76 3.56
N CYS A 29 2.33 -6.71 2.96
CA CYS A 29 3.10 -5.76 2.19
C CYS A 29 4.18 -5.13 3.08
N SER A 30 5.41 -5.04 2.57
CA SER A 30 6.51 -4.32 3.24
C SER A 30 6.88 -3.06 2.48
N ARG A 31 7.28 -2.00 3.19
CA ARG A 31 7.77 -0.75 2.59
C ARG A 31 8.93 -0.18 3.37
N ILE A 32 9.99 0.22 2.66
CA ILE A 32 11.22 0.78 3.23
C ILE A 32 11.53 2.11 2.54
N LEU A 33 12.00 3.10 3.31
CA LEU A 33 12.61 4.33 2.81
C LEU A 33 14.08 4.36 3.23
N SER A 34 14.97 4.46 2.26
CA SER A 34 16.38 4.75 2.46
C SER A 34 16.64 6.19 2.06
N ASN A 35 16.76 7.08 3.04
CA ASN A 35 17.00 8.52 2.86
C ASN A 35 18.28 9.02 3.56
N THR A 36 19.03 8.12 4.20
CA THR A 36 20.29 8.43 4.91
C THR A 36 21.52 7.80 4.26
N ASN A 37 21.35 7.17 3.10
CA ASN A 37 22.43 6.46 2.39
C ASN A 37 23.45 7.39 1.69
N GLY A 38 23.24 8.71 1.71
CA GLY A 38 24.12 9.71 1.09
C GLY A 38 24.13 9.75 -0.45
N LYS A 39 23.27 8.98 -1.12
CA LYS A 39 23.20 8.88 -2.58
C LYS A 39 21.88 9.38 -3.16
N ALA A 40 20.77 8.87 -2.65
CA ALA A 40 19.43 9.20 -3.13
C ALA A 40 18.37 8.82 -2.09
N ASN A 41 17.21 9.46 -2.18
CA ASN A 41 16.00 8.98 -1.51
C ASN A 41 15.46 7.80 -2.32
N VAL A 42 15.46 6.60 -1.73
CA VAL A 42 14.99 5.38 -2.39
C VAL A 42 13.86 4.79 -1.57
N VAL A 43 12.72 4.53 -2.24
CA VAL A 43 11.58 3.81 -1.66
C VAL A 43 11.49 2.45 -2.32
N ALA A 44 11.35 1.40 -1.52
CA ALA A 44 11.11 0.04 -1.97
C ALA A 44 9.85 -0.52 -1.32
N ARG A 45 9.08 -1.31 -2.06
CA ARG A 45 7.87 -1.97 -1.59
C ARG A 45 7.79 -3.41 -2.12
N THR A 46 7.28 -4.32 -1.29
CA THR A 46 6.74 -5.63 -1.73
C THR A 46 5.20 -5.62 -1.69
N MET A 47 4.57 -6.30 -2.64
CA MET A 47 3.12 -6.55 -2.65
C MET A 47 2.90 -8.03 -2.37
N ASP A 48 2.37 -8.32 -1.18
CA ASP A 48 2.16 -9.68 -0.71
C ASP A 48 0.66 -9.86 -0.41
N LEU A 49 -0.05 -10.45 -1.37
CA LEU A 49 -1.49 -10.71 -1.31
C LEU A 49 -1.77 -12.20 -1.47
N TYR A 50 -2.78 -12.70 -0.76
CA TYR A 50 -3.26 -14.09 -0.82
C TYR A 50 -3.84 -14.49 -2.20
N ARG A 51 -3.99 -13.52 -3.12
CA ARG A 51 -4.45 -13.71 -4.50
C ARG A 51 -3.74 -12.73 -5.43
N SER A 52 -3.71 -13.05 -6.72
CA SER A 52 -3.27 -12.10 -7.74
C SER A 52 -4.14 -10.85 -7.74
N ASP A 53 -3.49 -9.70 -7.85
CA ASP A 53 -4.13 -8.39 -7.96
C ASP A 53 -4.18 -7.89 -9.41
N ALA A 54 -3.71 -8.69 -10.37
CA ALA A 54 -3.65 -8.34 -11.79
C ALA A 54 -2.97 -6.98 -12.04
N ALA A 55 -1.83 -6.75 -11.36
CA ALA A 55 -1.07 -5.50 -11.41
C ALA A 55 -0.76 -5.03 -12.85
N LYS A 56 -1.00 -3.75 -13.13
CA LYS A 56 -0.60 -3.09 -14.38
C LYS A 56 0.09 -1.77 -14.11
N MET A 57 1.18 -1.51 -14.82
CA MET A 57 1.82 -0.19 -14.83
C MET A 57 1.11 0.72 -15.83
N VAL A 58 0.78 1.94 -15.40
CA VAL A 58 0.03 2.93 -16.18
C VAL A 58 0.70 4.30 -16.02
N VAL A 59 0.75 5.06 -17.12
CA VAL A 59 1.15 6.47 -17.12
C VAL A 59 -0.11 7.32 -17.17
N TYR A 60 -0.26 8.24 -16.23
CA TYR A 60 -1.37 9.21 -16.18
C TYR A 60 -0.85 10.62 -16.48
N PRO A 61 -1.28 11.26 -17.59
CA PRO A 61 -0.96 12.67 -17.85
C PRO A 61 -1.73 13.63 -16.94
N ARG A 62 -1.37 14.92 -17.00
CA ARG A 62 -2.13 16.01 -16.37
C ARG A 62 -3.48 16.21 -17.07
N GLY A 63 -4.41 16.87 -16.37
CA GLY A 63 -5.71 17.27 -16.90
C GLY A 63 -6.72 16.14 -17.04
N LEU A 64 -6.45 14.96 -16.47
CA LEU A 64 -7.44 13.88 -16.42
C LEU A 64 -8.49 14.20 -15.37
N GLU A 65 -9.73 14.33 -15.83
CA GLU A 65 -10.91 14.46 -14.98
C GLU A 65 -11.22 13.14 -14.28
N ARG A 66 -11.44 13.21 -12.97
CA ARG A 66 -11.75 12.07 -12.11
C ARG A 66 -12.87 12.41 -11.15
N VAL A 67 -13.59 11.37 -10.72
CA VAL A 67 -14.69 11.44 -9.76
C VAL A 67 -14.33 10.58 -8.56
N SER A 68 -14.55 11.06 -7.34
CA SER A 68 -14.11 10.38 -6.10
C SER A 68 -14.90 9.12 -5.74
N ASN A 69 -15.99 8.86 -6.46
CA ASN A 69 -16.77 7.63 -6.52
C ASN A 69 -17.15 7.00 -5.17
N THR A 70 -17.96 7.72 -4.38
CA THR A 70 -18.28 7.35 -2.98
C THR A 70 -19.66 6.72 -2.80
N GLY A 71 -20.53 6.77 -3.82
CA GLY A 71 -21.88 6.18 -3.78
C GLY A 71 -22.90 6.85 -2.84
N ASP A 72 -22.46 7.77 -1.98
CA ASP A 72 -23.26 8.42 -0.93
C ASP A 72 -23.71 9.86 -1.28
N GLY A 73 -23.57 10.26 -2.54
CA GLY A 73 -23.90 11.61 -3.02
C GLY A 73 -22.92 12.71 -2.57
N LYS A 74 -21.88 12.39 -1.80
CA LYS A 74 -20.83 13.35 -1.37
C LYS A 74 -19.52 13.16 -2.14
N SER A 75 -19.62 12.66 -3.37
CA SER A 75 -18.51 12.60 -4.31
C SER A 75 -18.12 13.99 -4.79
N PHE A 76 -16.87 14.15 -5.20
CA PHE A 76 -16.36 15.37 -5.82
C PHE A 76 -15.48 15.03 -7.02
N ASN A 77 -15.22 16.04 -7.86
CA ASN A 77 -14.40 15.90 -9.06
C ASN A 77 -13.05 16.58 -8.88
N TRP A 78 -12.02 16.07 -9.56
CA TRP A 78 -10.75 16.77 -9.70
C TRP A 78 -10.13 16.50 -11.07
N ALA A 79 -9.31 17.45 -11.54
CA ALA A 79 -8.40 17.25 -12.66
C ALA A 79 -6.99 16.97 -12.13
N SER A 80 -6.25 16.03 -12.72
CA SER A 80 -4.84 15.82 -12.32
C SER A 80 -3.99 17.06 -12.59
N LYS A 81 -3.28 17.53 -11.56
CA LYS A 81 -2.32 18.63 -11.65
C LYS A 81 -0.93 18.14 -12.01
N LEU A 82 -0.61 16.90 -11.64
CA LEU A 82 0.68 16.27 -11.82
C LEU A 82 0.55 14.98 -12.64
N GLU A 83 1.58 14.70 -13.43
CA GLU A 83 1.71 13.41 -14.13
C GLU A 83 2.24 12.35 -13.17
N SER A 84 1.85 11.09 -13.40
CA SER A 84 2.31 9.98 -12.56
C SER A 84 2.50 8.70 -13.34
N VAL A 85 3.46 7.89 -12.87
CA VAL A 85 3.48 6.45 -13.15
C VAL A 85 2.85 5.75 -11.95
N ALA A 86 1.92 4.85 -12.22
CA ALA A 86 1.17 4.14 -11.19
C ALA A 86 1.16 2.64 -11.47
N ILE A 87 1.04 1.85 -10.41
CA ILE A 87 0.61 0.46 -10.48
C ILE A 87 -0.85 0.41 -10.07
N THR A 88 -1.67 -0.17 -10.93
CA THR A 88 -3.08 -0.43 -10.68
C THR A 88 -3.28 -1.88 -10.31
N SER A 89 -4.10 -2.12 -9.30
CA SER A 89 -4.54 -3.42 -8.81
C SER A 89 -6.05 -3.56 -9.02
N PHE A 90 -6.53 -4.79 -9.16
CA PHE A 90 -7.94 -5.14 -9.33
C PHE A 90 -8.64 -4.34 -10.45
N GLY A 91 -7.90 -4.09 -11.53
CA GLY A 91 -8.38 -3.44 -12.75
C GLY A 91 -8.13 -1.93 -12.83
N SER A 92 -8.31 -1.18 -11.75
CA SER A 92 -8.18 0.29 -11.79
C SER A 92 -7.77 0.98 -10.49
N ALA A 93 -7.70 0.25 -9.36
CA ALA A 93 -7.36 0.86 -8.08
C ALA A 93 -5.86 1.12 -8.02
N THR A 94 -5.42 2.38 -7.89
CA THR A 94 -3.99 2.68 -7.77
C THR A 94 -3.48 2.17 -6.44
N SER A 95 -2.59 1.17 -6.47
CA SER A 95 -1.97 0.59 -5.28
C SER A 95 -0.60 1.20 -4.99
N ASP A 96 0.11 1.64 -6.03
CA ASP A 96 1.44 2.25 -5.96
C ASP A 96 1.63 3.33 -7.02
N GLY A 97 2.58 4.23 -6.82
CA GLY A 97 3.05 5.11 -7.88
C GLY A 97 3.99 6.21 -7.44
N MET A 98 4.47 6.96 -8.42
CA MET A 98 5.29 8.15 -8.23
C MET A 98 4.86 9.23 -9.22
N ASN A 99 4.71 10.46 -8.74
CA ASN A 99 4.44 11.60 -9.62
C ASN A 99 5.72 12.31 -10.07
N GLU A 100 5.59 13.20 -11.04
CA GLU A 100 6.69 13.96 -11.62
C GLU A 100 7.42 14.90 -10.64
N LYS A 101 6.89 15.12 -9.42
CA LYS A 101 7.56 15.87 -8.34
C LYS A 101 8.34 14.95 -7.41
N GLY A 102 8.35 13.64 -7.66
CA GLY A 102 9.05 12.64 -6.86
C GLY A 102 8.27 12.20 -5.62
N LEU A 103 6.98 12.56 -5.48
CA LEU A 103 6.13 12.04 -4.41
C LEU A 103 5.74 10.59 -4.74
N VAL A 104 6.05 9.68 -3.83
CA VAL A 104 5.71 8.26 -3.92
C VAL A 104 4.53 7.93 -2.99
N ALA A 105 3.53 7.22 -3.50
CA ALA A 105 2.40 6.72 -2.72
C ALA A 105 2.36 5.19 -2.80
N ASN A 106 2.19 4.52 -1.66
CA ASN A 106 2.10 3.06 -1.55
C ASN A 106 0.95 2.70 -0.59
N LEU A 107 -0.11 2.06 -1.08
CA LEU A 107 -1.21 1.55 -0.26
C LEU A 107 -0.95 0.10 0.17
N LEU A 108 -0.50 -0.08 1.41
CA LEU A 108 -0.25 -1.38 2.00
C LEU A 108 -1.57 -1.98 2.50
N TYR A 109 -1.77 -3.26 2.25
CA TYR A 109 -2.99 -3.96 2.67
C TYR A 109 -3.02 -4.09 4.21
N LEU A 110 -4.15 -3.74 4.82
CA LEU A 110 -4.39 -3.88 6.26
C LEU A 110 -5.87 -4.24 6.49
N GLY A 111 -6.17 -5.54 6.58
CA GLY A 111 -7.54 -6.04 6.69
C GLY A 111 -8.29 -5.59 7.96
N ASP A 112 -7.56 -5.27 9.03
CA ASP A 112 -8.16 -4.81 10.29
C ASP A 112 -8.50 -3.32 10.30
N THR A 113 -8.29 -2.61 9.19
CA THR A 113 -8.67 -1.20 9.06
C THR A 113 -10.17 -1.03 9.34
N ARG A 114 -10.51 -0.02 10.15
CA ARG A 114 -11.87 0.46 10.35
C ARG A 114 -11.90 1.92 9.93
N TYR A 115 -12.72 2.23 8.92
CA TYR A 115 -12.91 3.60 8.47
C TYR A 115 -13.75 4.37 9.49
N GLU A 116 -13.49 5.67 9.60
CA GLU A 116 -14.26 6.56 10.46
C GLU A 116 -15.75 6.57 10.05
N PRO A 117 -16.69 6.77 11.01
CA PRO A 117 -18.08 7.03 10.67
C PRO A 117 -18.19 8.20 9.69
N ARG A 118 -19.12 8.08 8.73
CA ARG A 118 -19.29 9.09 7.69
C ARG A 118 -19.65 10.45 8.28
N ASP A 119 -18.91 11.50 7.89
CA ASP A 119 -19.12 12.88 8.35
C ASP A 119 -19.57 13.84 7.22
N GLY A 120 -19.38 15.15 7.40
CA GLY A 120 -19.77 16.20 6.45
C GLY A 120 -18.77 16.47 5.31
N ARG A 121 -17.53 15.99 5.38
CA ARG A 121 -16.50 16.25 4.35
C ARG A 121 -16.85 15.59 3.02
N PRO A 122 -16.36 16.09 1.87
CA PRO A 122 -16.38 15.32 0.63
C PRO A 122 -15.71 13.95 0.81
N GLY A 123 -16.32 12.90 0.27
CA GLY A 123 -15.77 11.55 0.39
C GLY A 123 -14.78 11.23 -0.74
N LEU A 124 -13.82 10.37 -0.46
CA LEU A 124 -12.87 9.84 -1.42
C LEU A 124 -12.78 8.32 -1.28
N SER A 125 -13.16 7.57 -2.31
CA SER A 125 -13.01 6.12 -2.33
C SER A 125 -11.55 5.73 -2.07
N ASN A 126 -11.35 4.77 -1.18
CA ASN A 126 -10.05 4.18 -0.89
C ASN A 126 -9.31 3.68 -2.17
N LEU A 127 -10.05 3.24 -3.19
CA LEU A 127 -9.52 2.76 -4.46
C LEU A 127 -8.86 3.88 -5.29
N LEU A 128 -9.26 5.14 -5.04
CA LEU A 128 -8.77 6.32 -5.72
C LEU A 128 -7.84 7.16 -4.84
N TRP A 129 -7.66 6.79 -3.57
CA TRP A 129 -6.94 7.60 -2.60
C TRP A 129 -5.49 7.86 -3.00
N ALA A 130 -4.74 6.81 -3.38
CA ALA A 130 -3.37 6.99 -3.84
C ALA A 130 -3.30 7.84 -5.10
N GLN A 131 -4.21 7.63 -6.05
CA GLN A 131 -4.22 8.40 -7.29
C GLN A 131 -4.54 9.87 -7.04
N TYR A 132 -5.51 10.16 -6.17
CA TYR A 132 -5.82 11.53 -5.74
C TYR A 132 -4.59 12.21 -5.14
N VAL A 133 -3.82 11.51 -4.31
CA VAL A 133 -2.57 12.04 -3.75
C VAL A 133 -1.54 12.34 -4.85
N LEU A 134 -1.29 11.37 -5.73
CA LEU A 134 -0.31 11.51 -6.81
C LEU A 134 -0.67 12.61 -7.81
N ASP A 135 -1.97 12.78 -8.08
CA ASP A 135 -2.50 13.77 -9.01
C ASP A 135 -2.40 15.21 -8.49
N ASN A 136 -2.46 15.42 -7.17
CA ASN A 136 -2.74 16.75 -6.59
C ASN A 136 -1.60 17.38 -5.80
N PHE A 137 -0.65 16.59 -5.28
CA PHE A 137 0.32 17.10 -4.31
C PHE A 137 1.78 16.85 -4.75
N ALA A 138 2.62 17.87 -4.61
CA ALA A 138 4.04 17.78 -4.95
C ALA A 138 4.88 17.24 -3.79
N SER A 139 4.36 17.28 -2.57
CA SER A 139 5.10 16.94 -1.35
C SER A 139 4.24 16.22 -0.32
N VAL A 140 4.88 15.51 0.62
CA VAL A 140 4.20 14.86 1.75
C VAL A 140 3.46 15.90 2.60
N LYS A 141 4.04 17.09 2.79
CA LYS A 141 3.41 18.17 3.55
C LYS A 141 2.09 18.61 2.91
N GLU A 142 2.08 18.85 1.60
CA GLU A 142 0.86 19.20 0.87
C GLU A 142 -0.18 18.09 0.93
N ALA A 143 0.23 16.82 0.80
CA ALA A 143 -0.68 15.68 0.89
C ALA A 143 -1.34 15.58 2.27
N VAL A 144 -0.56 15.74 3.36
CA VAL A 144 -1.08 15.72 4.73
C VAL A 144 -2.10 16.84 4.96
N GLU A 145 -1.80 18.06 4.51
CA GLU A 145 -2.75 19.18 4.65
C GLU A 145 -3.98 19.02 3.75
N GLY A 146 -3.79 18.56 2.52
CA GLY A 146 -4.87 18.34 1.57
C GLY A 146 -5.87 17.28 2.02
N LEU A 147 -5.37 16.15 2.56
CA LEU A 147 -6.20 15.03 3.00
C LEU A 147 -7.08 15.36 4.21
N LYS A 148 -6.80 16.41 4.98
CA LYS A 148 -7.70 16.86 6.07
C LYS A 148 -9.07 17.32 5.53
N ASN A 149 -9.13 17.75 4.27
CA ASN A 149 -10.34 18.30 3.66
C ASN A 149 -11.26 17.24 3.03
N VAL A 150 -10.84 15.97 3.02
CA VAL A 150 -11.64 14.85 2.49
C VAL A 150 -11.74 13.74 3.53
N GLN A 151 -12.76 12.90 3.41
CA GLN A 151 -12.87 11.68 4.21
C GLN A 151 -12.63 10.47 3.31
N ILE A 152 -11.69 9.60 3.68
CA ILE A 152 -11.51 8.33 2.98
C ILE A 152 -12.66 7.39 3.35
N VAL A 153 -13.32 6.85 2.34
CA VAL A 153 -14.45 5.93 2.48
C VAL A 153 -14.12 4.59 1.80
N PRO A 154 -14.65 3.47 2.32
CA PRO A 154 -14.37 2.14 1.79
C PRO A 154 -14.91 1.90 0.37
#